data_AF-A0A657B1U5-F1
#
_entry.id   AF-A0A657B1U5-F1
#
_cell.length_a   1.000
_cell.length_b   1.000
_cell.length_c   1.000
_cell.angle_alpha   90.00
_cell.angle_beta   90.00
_cell.angle_gamma   90.00
#
_symmetry.space_group_name_H-M   'P 1'
#
loop_
_entity.id
_entity.type
_entity.pdbx_description
1 polymer ?
#
loop_
_entity_poly.entity_id
_entity_poly.type
_entity_poly.pdbx_seq_one_letter_code
_entity_poly.pdbx_strand_id
1 'polypeptide(L)'
;MDWACHFLISINGKHILTDPVFSDRASPSQVVGPKRATPPACAIKDLPPIDYVVLSHDHYDHLDENSVLELNEHFKPQFILPLKCGVWFDKRGIHNWVELD
;
A
#
# COMPACT_ATOMS: atom_id res chain seq x y z
N MET A 1 -12.06 -1.57 15.29
CA MET A 1 -11.33 -1.54 14.00
C MET A 1 -10.00 -0.92 14.31
N ASP A 2 -9.15 -1.74 14.90
CA ASP A 2 -7.73 -1.49 15.05
C ASP A 2 -7.18 -2.75 14.32
N TRP A 3 -6.24 -2.69 13.38
CA TRP A 3 -4.81 -2.71 13.61
C TRP A 3 -4.13 -2.60 12.23
N ALA A 4 -4.41 -1.55 11.44
CA ALA A 4 -3.58 -1.25 10.26
C ALA A 4 -2.26 -0.66 10.75
N CYS A 5 -1.26 -1.50 11.02
CA CYS A 5 0.06 -1.05 11.46
C CYS A 5 0.95 -0.85 10.23
N HIS A 6 1.02 0.40 9.79
CA HIS A 6 1.85 0.81 8.69
C HIS A 6 3.27 1.11 9.18
N PHE A 7 4.27 0.38 8.68
CA PHE A 7 5.67 0.62 9.02
C PHE A 7 6.43 1.08 7.79
N LEU A 8 7.24 2.14 8.00
CA LEU A 8 8.33 2.50 7.12
C LEU A 8 9.64 2.00 7.74
N ILE A 9 10.25 1.01 7.11
CA ILE A 9 11.49 0.37 7.58
C ILE A 9 12.62 0.84 6.67
N SER A 10 13.69 1.38 7.27
CA SER A 10 14.89 1.80 6.55
C SER A 10 16.04 0.86 6.90
N ILE A 11 16.56 0.14 5.90
CA ILE A 11 17.64 -0.85 6.09
C ILE A 11 18.57 -0.83 4.89
N ASN A 12 19.89 -0.76 5.13
CA ASN A 12 20.92 -0.77 4.07
C ASN A 12 20.68 0.24 2.93
N GLY A 13 20.17 1.44 3.26
CA GLY A 13 19.85 2.48 2.28
C GLY A 13 18.62 2.20 1.42
N LYS A 14 17.79 1.22 1.80
CA LYS A 14 16.52 0.87 1.18
C LYS A 14 15.36 1.18 2.11
N HIS A 15 14.23 1.56 1.54
CA HIS A 15 13.00 1.83 2.26
C HIS A 15 11.91 0.82 1.89
N ILE A 16 11.37 0.17 2.92
CA ILE A 16 10.30 -0.82 2.81
C ILE A 16 9.06 -0.25 3.49
N LEU A 17 7.93 -0.32 2.80
CA LEU A 17 6.65 0.18 3.27
C LEU A 17 5.65 -0.97 3.41
N THR A 18 5.03 -1.14 4.58
CA THR A 18 4.11 -2.27 4.83
C THR A 18 2.65 -1.84 4.87
N ASP A 19 1.76 -2.52 4.15
CA ASP A 19 0.30 -2.28 4.16
C ASP A 19 -0.09 -0.78 4.01
N PRO A 20 0.24 -0.14 2.87
CA PRO A 20 0.00 1.28 2.67
C PRO A 20 -1.48 1.65 2.56
N VAL A 21 -1.98 2.38 3.56
CA VAL A 21 -3.32 2.98 3.58
C VAL A 21 -3.28 4.47 3.91
N PHE A 22 -3.30 5.28 2.86
CA PHE A 22 -3.33 6.74 2.90
C PHE A 22 -4.73 7.31 2.63
N SER A 23 -5.64 6.54 2.02
CA SER A 23 -7.06 6.93 1.87
C SER A 23 -7.73 7.25 3.20
N ASP A 24 -8.77 8.10 3.15
CA ASP A 24 -9.59 8.44 4.33
C ASP A 24 -10.47 7.26 4.77
N ARG A 25 -10.77 6.34 3.85
CA ARG A 25 -11.64 5.18 4.10
C ARG A 25 -11.02 3.87 3.62
N ALA A 26 -11.12 2.84 4.46
CA ALA A 26 -10.79 1.46 4.13
C ALA A 26 -12.00 0.81 3.42
N SER A 27 -12.19 1.16 2.15
CA SER A 27 -13.36 0.79 1.37
C SER A 27 -13.10 0.91 -0.13
N PRO A 28 -13.79 0.13 -0.98
CA PRO A 28 -13.79 0.36 -2.42
C PRO A 28 -14.41 1.71 -2.82
N SER A 29 -15.09 2.39 -1.89
CA SER A 29 -15.67 3.72 -2.08
C SER A 29 -15.08 4.72 -1.10
N GLN A 30 -14.67 5.89 -1.59
CA GLN A 30 -14.25 7.00 -0.71
C GLN A 30 -15.43 7.75 -0.07
N VAL A 31 -16.67 7.35 -0.34
CA VAL A 31 -17.89 7.95 0.23
C VAL A 31 -18.48 7.10 1.35
N VAL A 32 -18.43 5.77 1.22
CA VAL A 32 -19.08 4.82 2.14
C VAL A 32 -18.05 3.88 2.73
N GLY A 33 -18.24 3.46 3.98
CA GLY A 33 -17.39 2.48 4.66
C GLY A 33 -16.56 3.08 5.81
N PRO A 34 -15.70 2.26 6.43
CA PRO A 34 -14.95 2.66 7.62
C PRO A 34 -14.04 3.85 7.33
N LYS A 35 -14.21 4.93 8.09
CA LYS A 35 -13.33 6.10 8.05
C LYS A 35 -12.20 5.92 9.06
N ARG A 36 -10.98 6.28 8.68
CA ARG A 36 -9.84 6.25 9.59
C ARG A 36 -10.05 7.19 10.78
N ALA A 37 -9.58 6.79 11.96
CA ALA A 37 -9.69 7.61 13.17
C ALA A 37 -8.61 8.70 13.23
N THR A 38 -7.39 8.37 12.82
CA THR A 38 -6.22 9.26 12.85
C THR A 38 -5.77 9.56 11.44
N PRO A 39 -5.50 10.82 11.04
CA PRO A 39 -4.99 11.14 9.70
C PRO A 39 -3.63 10.47 9.40
N PRO A 40 -3.26 10.31 8.13
CA PRO A 40 -1.90 9.88 7.79
C PRO A 40 -0.87 10.89 8.29
N ALA A 41 0.31 10.40 8.69
CA ALA A 41 1.37 11.24 9.27
C ALA A 41 1.97 12.23 8.25
N CYS A 42 1.97 11.86 6.97
CA CYS A 42 2.44 12.68 5.84
C CYS A 42 1.74 12.24 4.55
N ALA A 43 1.90 13.00 3.47
CA ALA A 43 1.47 12.57 2.14
C ALA A 43 2.49 11.60 1.52
N ILE A 44 2.05 10.77 0.56
CA ILE A 44 2.93 9.79 -0.11
C ILE A 44 4.14 10.47 -0.76
N LYS A 45 3.92 11.61 -1.42
CA LYS A 45 4.99 12.42 -2.03
C LYS A 45 6.05 12.96 -1.05
N ASP A 46 5.74 12.99 0.25
CA ASP A 46 6.65 13.48 1.29
C ASP A 46 7.46 12.34 1.92
N LEU A 47 7.21 11.08 1.51
CA LEU A 47 8.00 9.92 1.94
C LEU A 47 9.40 9.94 1.30
N PRO A 48 10.40 9.31 1.94
CA PRO A 48 11.63 8.99 1.24
C PRO A 48 11.35 8.03 0.06
N PRO A 49 12.28 7.87 -0.90
CA PRO A 49 12.12 6.94 -2.01
C PRO A 49 11.74 5.54 -1.51
N ILE A 50 10.59 5.01 -1.95
CA ILE A 50 10.13 3.68 -1.54
C ILE A 50 10.63 2.64 -2.54
N ASP A 51 11.45 1.70 -2.09
CA ASP A 51 11.98 0.64 -2.93
C ASP A 51 11.05 -0.58 -2.98
N TYR A 52 10.44 -0.91 -1.84
CA TYR A 52 9.59 -2.09 -1.68
C TYR A 52 8.29 -1.75 -0.96
N VAL A 53 7.20 -2.33 -1.42
CA VAL A 53 5.91 -2.33 -0.72
C VAL A 53 5.55 -3.77 -0.40
N VAL A 54 5.29 -4.08 0.86
CA VAL A 54 4.89 -5.42 1.31
C VAL A 54 3.43 -5.40 1.72
N LEU A 55 2.64 -6.29 1.14
CA LEU A 55 1.23 -6.50 1.51
C LEU A 55 1.07 -7.79 2.30
N SER A 56 0.37 -7.71 3.42
CA SER A 56 0.09 -8.87 4.27
C SER A 56 -1.11 -9.69 3.78
N HIS A 57 -2.15 -9.03 3.27
CA HIS A 57 -3.38 -9.63 2.72
C HIS A 57 -4.16 -8.62 1.86
N ASP A 58 -5.29 -9.03 1.29
CA ASP A 58 -6.04 -8.29 0.26
C ASP A 58 -7.27 -7.51 0.77
N HIS A 59 -7.43 -7.34 2.08
CA HIS A 59 -8.52 -6.55 2.65
C HIS A 59 -8.30 -5.05 2.49
N TYR A 60 -9.36 -4.25 2.35
CA TYR A 60 -9.29 -2.81 2.08
C TYR A 60 -8.60 -1.96 3.16
N ASP A 61 -8.42 -2.48 4.37
CA ASP A 61 -7.65 -1.86 5.45
C ASP A 61 -6.14 -2.14 5.38
N HIS A 62 -5.70 -2.93 4.38
CA HIS A 62 -4.30 -3.20 4.06
C HIS A 62 -3.97 -3.00 2.56
N LEU A 63 -4.94 -3.21 1.68
CA LEU A 63 -4.89 -3.01 0.24
C LEU A 63 -5.76 -1.81 -0.17
N ASP A 64 -5.17 -0.62 -0.08
CA ASP A 64 -5.81 0.62 -0.53
C ASP A 64 -5.40 0.98 -1.97
N GLU A 65 -6.39 0.99 -2.87
CA GLU A 65 -6.17 1.22 -4.29
C GLU A 65 -5.52 2.56 -4.60
N ASN A 66 -5.97 3.64 -3.96
CA ASN A 66 -5.41 4.97 -4.22
C ASN A 66 -3.95 5.04 -3.77
N SER A 67 -3.64 4.46 -2.61
CA SER A 67 -2.26 4.37 -2.11
C SER A 67 -1.37 3.60 -3.05
N VAL A 68 -1.82 2.44 -3.53
CA VAL A 68 -1.04 1.60 -4.46
C VAL A 68 -0.76 2.33 -5.76
N LEU A 69 -1.77 3.00 -6.34
CA LEU A 69 -1.62 3.76 -7.58
C LEU A 69 -0.66 4.94 -7.41
N GLU A 70 -0.81 5.73 -6.33
CA GLU A 70 0.05 6.88 -6.06
C GLU A 70 1.50 6.46 -5.76
N LEU A 71 1.71 5.37 -5.01
CA LEU A 71 3.04 4.79 -4.77
C LEU A 71 3.70 4.31 -6.08
N ASN A 72 2.93 3.63 -6.94
CA ASN A 72 3.44 3.16 -8.23
C ASN A 72 3.81 4.32 -9.16
N GLU A 73 2.99 5.36 -9.21
CA GLU A 73 3.26 6.55 -10.01
C GLU A 73 4.51 7.29 -9.52
N HIS A 74 4.62 7.49 -8.21
CA HIS A 74 5.64 8.36 -7.62
C HIS A 74 7.00 7.67 -7.42
N PHE A 75 7.00 6.41 -6.98
CA PHE A 75 8.23 5.70 -6.59
C PHE A 75 8.54 4.47 -7.47
N LYS A 76 7.55 3.89 -8.14
CA LYS A 76 7.69 2.63 -8.90
C LYS A 76 8.34 1.49 -8.09
N PRO A 77 7.89 1.22 -6.85
CA PRO A 77 8.50 0.20 -6.00
C PRO A 77 8.27 -1.21 -6.58
N GLN A 78 9.00 -2.19 -6.06
CA GLN A 78 8.61 -3.59 -6.21
C GLN A 78 7.56 -3.95 -5.15
N PHE A 79 6.41 -4.43 -5.60
CA PHE A 79 5.36 -4.90 -4.71
C PHE A 79 5.57 -6.38 -4.37
N ILE A 80 5.55 -6.71 -3.09
CA ILE A 80 5.66 -8.06 -2.55
C ILE A 80 4.29 -8.44 -2.00
N LEU A 81 3.67 -9.45 -2.60
CA LEU A 81 2.26 -9.75 -2.46
C LEU A 81 2.05 -11.15 -1.87
N PRO A 82 0.92 -11.38 -1.17
CA PRO A 82 0.42 -12.73 -0.93
C PRO A 82 0.02 -13.40 -2.24
N LEU A 83 -0.03 -14.73 -2.25
CA LEU A 83 -0.48 -15.51 -3.40
C LEU A 83 -1.83 -15.02 -3.95
N LYS A 84 -1.97 -15.04 -5.28
CA LYS A 84 -3.17 -14.67 -6.06
C LYS A 84 -3.52 -13.16 -6.06
N CYS A 85 -2.77 -12.32 -5.36
CA CYS A 85 -3.01 -10.88 -5.35
C CYS A 85 -2.49 -10.18 -6.63
N GLY A 86 -1.54 -10.76 -7.36
CA GLY A 86 -0.94 -10.18 -8.57
C GLY A 86 -1.95 -9.87 -9.68
N VAL A 87 -3.01 -10.68 -9.81
CA VAL A 87 -4.10 -10.43 -10.77
C VAL A 87 -4.81 -9.10 -10.50
N TRP A 88 -4.90 -8.68 -9.23
CA TRP A 88 -5.48 -7.39 -8.85
C TRP A 88 -4.59 -6.23 -9.29
N PHE A 89 -3.26 -6.40 -9.24
CA PHE A 89 -2.25 -5.43 -9.68
C PHE A 89 -2.20 -5.31 -11.21
N ASP A 90 -2.22 -6.45 -11.92
CA ASP A 90 -2.22 -6.47 -13.39
C ASP A 90 -3.42 -5.75 -13.99
N LYS A 91 -4.61 -5.91 -13.40
CA LYS A 91 -5.83 -5.18 -13.82
C LYS A 91 -5.69 -3.66 -13.71
N ARG A 92 -4.71 -3.17 -12.95
CA ARG A 92 -4.39 -1.75 -12.75
C ARG A 92 -3.14 -1.30 -13.51
N GLY A 93 -2.59 -2.16 -14.37
CA GLY A 93 -1.38 -1.86 -15.15
C GLY A 93 -0.10 -1.81 -14.31
N ILE A 94 -0.11 -2.39 -13.11
CA ILE A 94 1.07 -2.48 -12.25
C ILE A 94 1.66 -3.87 -12.44
N HIS A 95 2.90 -3.94 -12.93
CA HIS A 95 3.55 -5.21 -13.31
C HIS A 95 4.84 -5.48 -12.53
N ASN A 96 5.31 -4.53 -11.71
CA ASN A 96 6.48 -4.72 -10.86
C ASN A 96 6.07 -5.34 -9.52
N TRP A 97 5.64 -6.59 -9.55
CA TRP A 97 5.21 -7.33 -8.37
C TRP A 97 5.76 -8.75 -8.34
N VAL A 98 5.87 -9.32 -7.14
CA VAL A 98 6.18 -10.73 -6.90
C VAL A 98 5.21 -11.28 -5.86
N GLU A 99 4.73 -12.51 -6.06
CA GLU A 99 3.96 -13.25 -5.07
C GLU A 99 4.88 -14.19 -4.28
N LEU A 100 4.68 -14.27 -2.95
CA LEU A 100 5.40 -15.18 -2.06
C LEU A 100 4.41 -16.07 -1.29
N ASP A 101 4.84 -17.31 -1.02
CA ASP A 101 4.13 -18.33 -0.19
C ASP A 101 4.72 -18.36 1.23
#